data_AF-A0A3C1PJF0-F1
#
_entry.id   AF-A0A3C1PJF0-F1
#
_cell.length_a   1.000
_cell.length_b   1.000
_cell.length_c   1.000
_cell.angle_alpha   90.00
_cell.angle_beta   90.00
_cell.angle_gamma   90.00
#
_symmetry.space_group_name_H-M   'P 1'
#
loop_
_entity.id
_entity.type
_entity.pdbx_description
1 polymer ?
#
loop_
_entity_poly.entity_id
_entity_poly.type
_entity_poly.pdbx_seq_one_letter_code
_entity_poly.pdbx_strand_id
1 'polypeptide(L)'
;WASKSETQWLFLFILATMSYVGGIIAYFIGNRLFLVPAIKQHIETKISKHIMNLRKWGGLFVFIGAMLPIPHSVVSMACGLIKYKFSHYLLWALFRYVRFAIYAFVLFQIF
;
A
#
# COMPACT_ATOMS: atom_id res chain seq x y z
N TRP A 1 6.70 2.92 -22.88
CA TRP A 1 5.61 1.96 -23.14
C TRP A 1 4.25 2.65 -23.01
N ALA A 2 3.91 3.26 -21.87
CA ALA A 2 2.70 4.10 -21.75
C ALA A 2 2.74 5.45 -22.52
N SER A 3 3.93 5.98 -22.83
CA SER A 3 4.07 7.22 -23.61
C SER A 3 3.77 7.09 -25.11
N LYS A 4 3.64 5.85 -25.62
CA LYS A 4 3.44 5.57 -27.06
C LYS A 4 1.98 5.24 -27.43
N SER A 5 1.06 5.25 -26.47
CA SER A 5 -0.34 4.86 -26.68
C SER A 5 -1.25 6.09 -26.70
N GLU A 6 -2.23 6.14 -27.60
CA GLU A 6 -3.10 7.32 -27.80
C GLU A 6 -3.97 7.68 -26.57
N THR A 7 -4.22 6.71 -25.68
CA THR A 7 -4.92 6.90 -24.39
C THR A 7 -4.01 6.62 -23.20
N GLN A 8 -2.94 7.42 -23.08
CA GLN A 8 -1.96 7.38 -21.99
C GLN A 8 -2.62 7.40 -20.59
N TRP A 9 -3.70 8.18 -20.44
CA TRP A 9 -4.47 8.29 -19.19
C TRP A 9 -5.16 7.01 -18.75
N LEU A 10 -5.82 6.30 -19.68
CA LEU A 10 -6.50 5.04 -19.37
C LEU A 10 -5.51 3.96 -18.95
N PHE A 11 -4.36 3.91 -19.62
CA PHE A 11 -3.33 2.92 -19.29
C PHE A 11 -2.72 3.15 -17.91
N LEU A 12 -2.44 4.42 -17.55
CA LEU A 12 -1.99 4.79 -16.21
C LEU A 12 -3.02 4.45 -15.14
N PHE A 13 -4.30 4.69 -15.42
CA PHE A 13 -5.38 4.35 -14.50
C PHE A 13 -5.50 2.84 -14.30
N ILE A 14 -5.54 2.04 -15.37
CA ILE A 14 -5.62 0.57 -15.30
C ILE A 14 -4.42 0.01 -14.52
N LEU A 15 -3.22 0.50 -14.79
CA LEU A 15 -2.01 0.08 -14.09
C LEU A 15 -2.06 0.44 -12.60
N ALA A 16 -2.54 1.64 -12.26
CA ALA A 16 -2.76 2.06 -10.89
C ALA A 16 -3.75 1.15 -10.17
N THR A 17 -4.88 0.82 -10.82
CA THR A 17 -5.91 -0.07 -10.28
C THR A 17 -5.39 -1.49 -10.08
N MET A 18 -4.70 -2.09 -11.07
CA MET A 18 -4.09 -3.41 -10.90
C MET A 18 -3.12 -3.43 -9.72
N SER A 19 -2.33 -2.38 -9.56
CA SER A 19 -1.38 -2.31 -8.46
C SER A 19 -2.05 -2.10 -7.10
N TYR A 20 -3.16 -1.36 -7.06
CA TYR A 20 -3.99 -1.20 -5.87
C TYR A 20 -4.60 -2.54 -5.44
N VAL A 21 -5.15 -3.30 -6.38
CA VAL A 21 -5.69 -4.66 -6.14
C VAL A 21 -4.59 -5.60 -5.66
N GLY A 22 -3.40 -5.56 -6.27
CA GLY A 22 -2.24 -6.34 -5.79
C GLY A 22 -1.85 -6.00 -4.34
N GLY A 23 -1.97 -4.72 -3.97
CA GLY A 23 -1.86 -4.28 -2.58
C GLY A 23 -2.88 -4.95 -1.66
N ILE A 24 -4.16 -4.93 -2.03
CA ILE A 24 -5.23 -5.57 -1.24
C ILE A 24 -4.95 -7.06 -1.04
N ILE A 25 -4.53 -7.77 -2.09
CA ILE A 25 -4.17 -9.20 -2.00
C ILE A 25 -3.02 -9.41 -1.01
N ALA A 26 -1.96 -8.58 -1.08
CA ALA A 26 -0.83 -8.64 -0.15
C ALA A 26 -1.24 -8.38 1.31
N TYR A 27 -2.22 -7.50 1.54
CA TYR A 27 -2.78 -7.25 2.88
C TYR A 27 -3.43 -8.52 3.44
N PHE A 28 -4.24 -9.20 2.64
CA PHE A 28 -4.88 -10.45 3.06
C PHE A 28 -3.86 -11.56 3.33
N ILE A 29 -2.81 -11.66 2.51
CA ILE A 29 -1.71 -12.61 2.73
C ILE A 29 -1.03 -12.30 4.07
N GLY A 30 -0.68 -11.04 4.33
CA GLY A 30 -0.09 -10.63 5.62
C GLY A 30 -0.98 -10.94 6.82
N ASN A 31 -2.29 -10.70 6.69
CA ASN A 31 -3.26 -11.02 7.75
C ASN A 31 -3.37 -12.54 8.00
N ARG A 32 -3.25 -13.37 6.94
CA ARG A 32 -3.21 -14.83 7.07
C ARG A 32 -1.93 -15.32 7.72
N LEU A 33 -0.78 -14.69 7.45
CA LEU A 33 0.48 -15.01 8.13
C LEU A 33 0.39 -14.79 9.64
N PHE A 34 -0.38 -13.80 10.10
CA PHE A 34 -0.59 -13.60 11.54
C PHE A 34 -1.37 -14.75 12.21
N LEU A 35 -2.10 -15.58 11.45
CA LEU A 35 -2.76 -16.77 12.00
C LEU A 35 -1.79 -17.91 12.30
N VAL A 36 -0.56 -17.84 11.77
CA VAL A 36 0.47 -18.84 12.03
C VAL A 36 1.00 -18.63 13.46
N PRO A 37 0.88 -19.64 14.35
CA PRO A 37 1.17 -19.48 15.78
C PRO A 37 2.63 -19.09 16.06
N ALA A 38 3.59 -19.58 15.27
CA ALA A 38 5.00 -19.21 15.41
C ALA A 38 5.25 -17.71 15.14
N ILE A 39 4.61 -17.15 14.11
CA ILE A 39 4.73 -15.73 13.74
C ILE A 39 4.03 -14.87 14.78
N LYS A 40 2.81 -15.25 15.15
CA LYS A 40 2.03 -14.57 16.19
C LYS A 40 2.79 -14.50 17.50
N GLN A 41 3.34 -15.62 17.96
CA GLN A 41 4.10 -15.69 19.21
C GLN A 41 5.33 -14.77 19.16
N HIS A 42 6.08 -14.76 18.06
CA HIS A 42 7.24 -13.88 17.89
C HIS A 42 6.85 -12.39 17.93
N ILE A 43 5.76 -12.03 17.26
CA ILE A 43 5.25 -10.67 17.24
C ILE A 43 4.74 -10.24 18.62
N GLU A 44 3.97 -11.07 19.30
CA GLU A 44 3.38 -10.75 20.61
C GLU A 44 4.41 -10.73 21.74
N THR A 45 5.44 -11.59 21.72
CA THR A 45 6.46 -11.62 22.77
C THR A 45 7.58 -10.60 22.57
N LYS A 46 8.13 -10.49 21.35
CA LYS A 46 9.30 -9.65 21.07
C LYS A 46 8.96 -8.24 20.60
N ILE A 47 7.87 -8.07 19.85
CA ILE A 47 7.62 -6.85 19.06
C ILE A 47 6.32 -6.13 19.48
N SER A 48 5.55 -6.66 20.44
CA SER A 48 4.24 -6.15 20.84
C SER A 48 4.19 -4.63 21.09
N LYS A 49 5.17 -4.07 21.81
CA LYS A 49 5.25 -2.62 22.06
C LYS A 49 5.43 -1.81 20.77
N HIS A 50 6.30 -2.25 19.86
CA HIS A 50 6.54 -1.60 18.58
C HIS A 50 5.34 -1.76 17.63
N ILE A 51 4.71 -2.93 17.62
CA ILE A 51 3.51 -3.22 16.82
C ILE A 51 2.35 -2.32 17.25
N MET A 52 2.17 -2.10 18.56
CA MET A 52 1.09 -1.26 19.07
C MET A 52 1.26 0.20 18.65
N ASN A 53 2.51 0.72 18.69
CA ASN A 53 2.83 2.04 18.16
C ASN A 53 2.69 2.10 16.64
N LEU A 54 3.17 1.09 15.91
CA LEU A 54 2.98 0.96 14.47
C LEU A 54 1.50 0.88 14.09
N ARG A 55 0.65 0.26 14.91
CA ARG A 55 -0.80 0.22 14.67
C ARG A 55 -1.46 1.58 14.92
N LYS A 56 -0.95 2.37 15.87
CA LYS A 56 -1.41 3.75 16.12
C LYS A 56 -1.01 4.70 14.98
N TRP A 57 0.22 4.57 14.49
CA TRP A 57 0.79 5.40 13.41
C TRP A 57 0.64 4.78 12.01
N GLY A 58 -0.02 3.62 11.89
CA GLY A 58 -0.03 2.78 10.69
C GLY A 58 -0.55 3.50 9.46
N GLY A 59 -1.49 4.45 9.65
CA GLY A 59 -2.01 5.27 8.56
C GLY A 59 -0.94 6.15 7.92
N LEU A 60 -0.07 6.76 8.73
CA LEU A 60 1.07 7.54 8.23
C LEU A 60 2.08 6.67 7.49
N PHE A 61 2.32 5.43 7.93
CA PHE A 61 3.19 4.50 7.21
C PHE A 61 2.61 4.09 5.85
N VAL A 62 1.30 3.86 5.77
CA VAL A 62 0.62 3.58 4.48
C VAL A 62 0.67 4.80 3.57
N PHE A 63 0.44 6.00 4.10
CA PHE A 63 0.54 7.25 3.37
C PHE A 63 1.95 7.46 2.78
N ILE A 64 2.98 7.33 3.62
CA ILE A 64 4.38 7.41 3.19
C ILE A 64 4.66 6.33 2.13
N GLY A 65 4.24 5.09 2.37
CA GLY A 65 4.39 3.99 1.41
C GLY A 65 3.68 4.21 0.06
N ALA A 66 2.56 4.94 0.07
CA ALA A 66 1.79 5.25 -1.14
C ALA A 66 2.40 6.41 -1.94
N MET A 67 2.98 7.41 -1.25
CA MET A 67 3.60 8.57 -1.89
C MET A 67 5.05 8.33 -2.29
N LEU A 68 5.84 7.64 -1.47
CA LEU A 68 7.25 7.36 -1.74
C LEU A 68 7.39 6.23 -2.80
N PRO A 69 8.55 6.12 -3.46
CA PRO A 69 8.88 5.01 -4.34
C PRO A 69 9.18 3.72 -3.55
N ILE A 70 8.39 3.41 -2.51
CA ILE A 70 8.50 2.17 -1.74
C ILE A 70 7.59 1.12 -2.38
N PRO A 71 7.98 -0.17 -2.42
CA PRO A 71 7.12 -1.24 -2.90
C PRO A 71 5.83 -1.33 -2.06
N HIS A 72 4.69 -0.97 -2.66
CA HIS A 72 3.39 -0.97 -1.99
C HIS A 72 3.01 -2.34 -1.41
N SER A 73 3.44 -3.43 -2.05
CA SER A 73 3.20 -4.80 -1.58
C SER A 73 3.81 -5.06 -0.20
N VAL A 74 4.99 -4.51 0.08
CA VAL A 74 5.68 -4.69 1.37
C VAL A 74 4.92 -3.98 2.47
N VAL A 75 4.53 -2.73 2.23
CA VAL A 75 3.76 -1.92 3.18
C VAL A 75 2.40 -2.56 3.46
N SER A 76 1.72 -3.03 2.40
CA SER A 76 0.44 -3.70 2.52
C SER A 76 0.52 -5.00 3.32
N MET A 77 1.52 -5.84 3.03
CA MET A 77 1.76 -7.09 3.76
C MET A 77 2.08 -6.82 5.23
N ALA A 78 2.92 -5.81 5.51
CA ALA A 78 3.22 -5.39 6.88
C ALA A 78 1.96 -4.92 7.62
N CYS A 79 1.09 -4.13 6.98
CA CYS A 79 -0.19 -3.71 7.55
C CYS A 79 -1.12 -4.90 7.84
N GLY A 80 -1.14 -5.91 6.97
CA GLY A 80 -1.87 -7.15 7.19
C GLY A 80 -1.31 -7.93 8.39
N LEU A 81 0.01 -8.06 8.49
CA LEU A 81 0.70 -8.75 9.58
C LEU A 81 0.40 -8.13 10.95
N ILE A 82 0.31 -6.80 11.04
CA ILE A 82 0.02 -6.09 12.29
C ILE A 82 -1.47 -5.95 12.60
N LYS A 83 -2.36 -6.57 11.79
CA LYS A 83 -3.82 -6.41 11.87
C LYS A 83 -4.25 -4.94 11.94
N TYR A 84 -3.68 -4.11 11.07
CA TYR A 84 -4.14 -2.73 10.93
C TYR A 84 -5.59 -2.69 10.44
N LYS A 85 -6.37 -1.65 10.74
CA LYS A 85 -7.78 -1.62 10.29
C LYS A 85 -7.83 -1.53 8.76
N PHE A 86 -8.43 -2.55 8.11
CA PHE A 86 -8.53 -2.61 6.65
C PHE A 86 -9.15 -1.35 6.04
N SER A 87 -10.21 -0.79 6.65
CA SER A 87 -10.85 0.44 6.16
C SER A 87 -9.90 1.64 6.16
N HIS A 88 -9.03 1.77 7.18
CA HIS A 88 -8.05 2.85 7.23
C HIS A 88 -6.95 2.61 6.20
N TYR A 89 -6.45 1.37 6.09
CA TYR A 89 -5.50 1.00 5.04
C TYR A 89 -6.02 1.36 3.65
N LEU A 90 -7.28 1.03 3.36
CA LEU A 90 -7.92 1.28 2.08
C LEU A 90 -7.95 2.78 1.75
N LEU A 91 -8.37 3.62 2.72
CA LEU A 91 -8.36 5.08 2.58
C LEU A 91 -6.95 5.62 2.29
N TRP A 92 -5.94 5.16 3.02
CA TRP A 92 -4.56 5.63 2.82
C TRP A 92 -3.94 5.11 1.52
N ALA A 93 -4.29 3.90 1.09
CA ALA A 93 -3.83 3.34 -0.18
C ALA A 93 -4.38 4.09 -1.40
N LEU A 94 -5.48 4.85 -1.26
CA LEU A 94 -6.01 5.70 -2.33
C LEU A 94 -5.04 6.82 -2.74
N PHE A 95 -4.14 7.26 -1.85
CA PHE A 95 -3.10 8.25 -2.19
C PHE A 95 -2.17 7.77 -3.32
N ARG A 96 -2.18 6.48 -3.64
CA ARG A 96 -1.50 5.95 -4.82
C ARG A 96 -2.05 6.56 -6.11
N TYR A 97 -3.36 6.76 -6.21
CA TYR A 97 -3.99 7.44 -7.34
C TYR A 97 -3.56 8.90 -7.42
N VAL A 98 -3.35 9.55 -6.26
CA VAL A 98 -2.82 10.93 -6.20
C VAL A 98 -1.42 10.99 -6.81
N ARG A 99 -0.53 10.04 -6.49
CA ARG A 99 0.81 9.98 -7.13
C ARG A 99 0.72 9.82 -8.65
N PHE A 100 -0.16 8.95 -9.14
CA PHE A 100 -0.38 8.79 -10.58
C PHE A 100 -1.01 10.05 -11.22
N ALA A 101 -1.90 10.73 -10.52
CA ALA A 101 -2.48 12.00 -10.97
C ALA A 101 -1.42 13.12 -11.03
N ILE A 102 -0.51 13.20 -10.05
CA ILE A 102 0.62 14.13 -10.07
C ILE A 102 1.54 13.83 -11.26
N TYR A 103 1.89 12.56 -11.50
CA TYR A 103 2.70 12.20 -12.67
C TYR A 103 2.03 12.57 -13.98
N ALA A 104 0.72 12.34 -14.08
CA ALA A 104 -0.02 12.75 -15.25
C ALA A 104 -0.02 14.28 -15.38
N PHE A 105 -0.38 15.03 -14.34
CA PHE A 105 -0.36 16.49 -14.36
C PHE A 105 1.00 17.06 -14.79
N VAL A 106 2.10 16.55 -14.23
CA VAL A 106 3.47 16.96 -14.57
C VAL A 106 3.80 16.61 -16.02
N LEU A 107 3.44 15.42 -16.51
CA LEU A 107 3.73 15.01 -17.89
C LEU A 107 2.89 15.76 -18.94
N PHE A 108 1.62 16.06 -18.62
CA PHE A 108 0.70 16.76 -19.53
C PHE A 108 0.79 18.28 -19.46
N GLN A 109 1.43 18.86 -18.44
CA GLN A 109 1.72 20.30 -18.36
C GLN A 109 3.11 20.66 -18.91
N ILE A 110 4.00 19.69 -19.04
CA ILE A 110 5.40 19.90 -19.52
C ILE A 110 5.55 19.55 -21.01
N PHE A 111 4.49 19.10 -21.67
CA PHE A 111 4.44 18.89 -23.13
C PHE A 111 3.43 19.81 -23.80
#